data_AF-A0A9D1ZBS8-F1
#
_entry.id   AF-A0A9D1ZBS8-F1
#
_cell.length_a   1.000
_cell.length_b   1.000
_cell.length_c   1.000
_cell.angle_alpha   90.00
_cell.angle_beta   90.00
_cell.angle_gamma   90.00
#
_symmetry.space_group_name_H-M   'P 1'
#
loop_
_entity.id
_entity.type
_entity.pdbx_description
1 polymer ?
#
loop_
_entity_poly.entity_id
_entity_poly.type
_entity_poly.pdbx_seq_one_letter_code
_entity_poly.pdbx_strand_id
1 'polypeptide(L)'
;MTEKVEGERTGRSVRHQHLFRRPGARAFPLAAMREGGQFSIVTTKPNASVVPIHGRMPLVLSLGKSSMWLDSDFVNLANRSDLGLSSQPE
;
A
#
# COMPACT_ATOMS: atom_id res chain seq x y z
N MET A 1 -5.16 -11.25 5.01
CA MET A 1 -6.64 -11.25 5.08
C MET A 1 -7.15 -9.89 4.64
N THR A 2 -8.26 -9.83 3.91
CA THR A 2 -8.89 -8.58 3.42
C THR A 2 -10.20 -8.40 4.17
N GLU A 3 -10.57 -7.17 4.48
CA GLU A 3 -11.84 -6.85 5.14
C GLU A 3 -13.04 -7.42 4.37
N LYS A 4 -14.02 -7.84 5.15
CA LYS A 4 -15.27 -8.45 4.70
C LYS A 4 -16.38 -7.80 5.50
N VAL A 5 -17.31 -7.14 4.84
CA VAL A 5 -18.49 -6.54 5.47
C VAL A 5 -19.72 -7.30 5.01
N GLU A 6 -20.72 -7.44 5.87
CA GLU A 6 -21.99 -8.07 5.50
C GLU A 6 -22.82 -7.10 4.64
N GLY A 7 -23.27 -7.57 3.48
CA GLY A 7 -24.13 -6.77 2.60
C GLY A 7 -25.55 -6.69 3.14
N GLU A 8 -26.03 -5.46 3.39
CA GLU A 8 -27.35 -5.15 4.00
C GLU A 8 -28.55 -5.81 3.28
N ARG A 9 -28.41 -6.13 1.99
CA ARG A 9 -29.51 -6.62 1.15
C ARG A 9 -29.54 -8.14 0.94
N THR A 10 -28.44 -8.85 1.21
CA THR A 10 -28.30 -10.26 0.79
C THR A 10 -27.63 -11.19 1.80
N GLY A 11 -27.07 -10.67 2.90
CA GLY A 11 -26.32 -11.47 3.88
C GLY A 11 -25.02 -12.07 3.33
N ARG A 12 -24.63 -11.73 2.08
CA ARG A 12 -23.34 -12.15 1.51
C ARG A 12 -22.24 -11.20 1.99
N SER A 13 -21.07 -11.79 2.29
CA SER A 13 -19.85 -11.03 2.55
C SER A 13 -19.42 -10.29 1.29
N VAL A 14 -19.50 -8.96 1.32
CA VAL A 14 -19.04 -8.06 0.26
C VAL A 14 -17.69 -7.48 0.67
N ARG A 15 -16.76 -7.38 -0.28
CA ARG A 15 -15.51 -6.63 -0.10
C ARG A 15 -15.78 -5.17 -0.45
N HIS A 16 -15.63 -4.27 0.52
CA HIS A 16 -15.65 -2.84 0.23
C HIS A 16 -14.34 -2.44 -0.45
N GLN A 17 -14.44 -1.60 -1.47
CA GLN A 17 -13.26 -0.95 -2.03
C GLN A 17 -12.88 0.20 -1.12
N HIS A 18 -11.58 0.37 -0.91
CA HIS A 18 -11.04 1.47 -0.11
C HIS A 18 -10.01 2.23 -0.92
N LEU A 19 -10.15 3.55 -0.89
CA LEU A 19 -9.20 4.47 -1.47
C LEU A 19 -8.19 4.91 -0.42
N PHE A 20 -6.92 4.53 -0.63
CA PHE A 20 -5.80 4.99 0.17
C PHE A 20 -5.19 6.25 -0.42
N ARG A 21 -5.00 7.27 0.40
CA ARG A 21 -4.34 8.52 0.04
C ARG A 21 -3.20 8.83 0.97
N ARG A 22 -2.24 9.61 0.47
CA ARG A 22 -1.22 10.26 1.28
C ARG A 22 -1.59 11.75 1.39
N PRO A 23 -1.90 12.26 2.60
CA PRO A 23 -2.31 13.64 2.78
C PRO A 23 -1.34 14.63 2.11
N GLY A 24 -1.87 15.58 1.34
CA GLY A 24 -1.09 16.59 0.64
C GLY A 24 -0.34 16.12 -0.62
N ALA A 25 -0.38 14.84 -0.98
CA ALA A 25 0.27 14.32 -2.18
C ALA A 25 -0.77 13.94 -3.26
N ARG A 26 -0.56 14.41 -4.50
CA ARG A 26 -1.38 13.99 -5.65
C ARG A 26 -1.05 12.57 -6.12
N ALA A 27 0.20 12.17 -5.96
CA ALA A 27 0.70 10.83 -6.25
C ALA A 27 1.89 10.52 -5.32
N PHE A 28 2.17 9.23 -5.14
CA PHE A 28 3.36 8.77 -4.44
C PHE A 28 3.94 7.52 -5.13
N PRO A 29 5.27 7.37 -5.16
CA PRO A 29 5.90 6.24 -5.83
C PRO A 29 5.70 4.93 -5.08
N LEU A 30 5.56 3.85 -5.84
CA LEU A 30 5.59 2.47 -5.35
C LEU A 30 6.88 1.81 -5.82
N ALA A 31 7.52 1.06 -4.92
CA ALA A 31 8.68 0.27 -5.28
C ALA A 31 8.27 -0.90 -6.20
N ALA A 32 9.03 -1.10 -7.26
CA ALA A 32 8.80 -2.15 -8.24
C ALA A 32 10.10 -2.79 -8.67
N MET A 33 10.06 -4.10 -8.91
CA MET A 33 11.10 -4.84 -9.62
C MET A 33 10.71 -4.90 -11.10
N ARG A 34 11.68 -4.74 -11.99
CA ARG A 34 11.48 -4.79 -13.44
C ARG A 34 12.37 -5.85 -14.06
N GLU A 35 11.79 -6.63 -14.98
CA GLU A 35 12.53 -7.55 -15.85
C GLU A 35 11.99 -7.39 -17.27
N GLY A 36 12.87 -7.04 -18.22
CA GLY A 36 12.49 -6.74 -19.60
C GLY A 36 11.40 -5.66 -19.70
N GLY A 37 10.27 -6.01 -20.31
CA GLY A 37 9.10 -5.13 -20.47
C GLY A 37 8.07 -5.19 -19.35
N GLN A 38 8.32 -5.97 -18.29
CA GLN A 38 7.36 -6.24 -17.21
C GLN A 38 7.86 -5.70 -15.87
N PHE A 39 6.94 -5.40 -14.96
CA PHE A 39 7.27 -5.03 -13.59
C PHE A 39 6.29 -5.64 -12.58
N SER A 40 6.76 -5.81 -11.35
CA SER A 40 5.96 -6.27 -10.21
C SER A 40 6.11 -5.31 -9.04
N ILE A 41 5.00 -4.95 -8.41
CA ILE A 41 4.99 -4.08 -7.23
C ILE A 41 5.44 -4.87 -6.01
N VAL A 42 6.44 -4.34 -5.32
CA VAL A 42 6.93 -4.91 -4.05
C VAL A 42 5.92 -4.61 -2.96
N THR A 43 5.70 -5.58 -2.09
CA THR A 43 4.71 -5.50 -1.00
C THR A 43 5.37 -5.82 0.33
N THR A 44 4.92 -5.12 1.38
CA THR A 44 5.43 -5.20 2.75
C THR A 44 4.28 -5.49 3.73
N LYS A 45 4.61 -5.59 5.03
CA LYS A 45 3.63 -5.67 6.11
C LYS A 45 2.77 -4.39 6.13
N PRO A 46 1.46 -4.48 6.39
CA PRO A 46 0.61 -3.31 6.47
C PRO A 46 0.97 -2.44 7.68
N ASN A 47 0.80 -1.12 7.53
CA ASN A 47 0.85 -0.18 8.66
C ASN A 47 -0.53 -0.11 9.36
N ALA A 48 -0.65 0.75 10.37
CA ALA A 48 -1.88 0.92 11.16
C ALA A 48 -3.11 1.29 10.31
N SER A 49 -2.92 2.03 9.21
CA SER A 49 -4.02 2.45 8.32
C SER A 49 -4.50 1.33 7.40
N VAL A 50 -3.63 0.38 7.04
CA VAL A 50 -3.93 -0.69 6.07
C VAL A 50 -4.32 -1.99 6.77
N VAL A 51 -3.76 -2.29 7.96
CA VAL A 51 -3.96 -3.58 8.63
C VAL A 51 -5.44 -3.93 8.88
N PRO A 52 -6.37 -2.99 9.16
CA PRO A 52 -7.77 -3.34 9.32
C PRO A 52 -8.43 -3.78 8.01
N ILE A 53 -7.92 -3.30 6.87
CA ILE A 53 -8.52 -3.43 5.53
C ILE A 53 -7.86 -4.57 4.74
N HIS A 54 -6.53 -4.72 4.83
CA HIS A 54 -5.77 -5.67 4.02
C HIS A 54 -4.48 -6.15 4.69
N GLY A 55 -4.15 -7.44 4.54
CA GLY A 55 -2.98 -8.06 5.16
C GLY A 55 -1.64 -7.82 4.47
N ARG A 56 -1.62 -6.98 3.42
CA ARG A 56 -0.45 -6.64 2.60
C ARG A 56 -0.59 -5.20 2.16
N MET A 57 0.52 -4.47 2.09
CA MET A 57 0.57 -3.09 1.62
C MET A 57 1.66 -2.98 0.53
N PRO A 58 1.45 -2.20 -0.54
CA PRO A 58 2.54 -1.85 -1.45
C PRO A 58 3.69 -1.16 -0.71
N LEU A 59 4.94 -1.39 -1.12
CA LEU A 59 6.08 -0.67 -0.57
C LEU A 59 6.08 0.76 -1.12
N VAL A 60 5.45 1.67 -0.39
CA VAL A 60 5.37 3.09 -0.75
C VAL A 60 6.68 3.80 -0.44
N LEU A 61 7.22 4.52 -1.42
CA LEU A 61 8.43 5.29 -1.29
C LEU A 61 8.11 6.73 -0.85
N SER A 62 8.76 7.21 0.20
CA SER A 62 8.62 8.60 0.66
C SER A 62 9.29 9.55 -0.35
N LEU A 63 8.81 10.79 -0.42
CA LEU A 63 9.49 11.88 -1.14
C LEU A 63 10.96 11.94 -0.70
N GLY A 64 11.89 11.95 -1.66
CA GLY A 64 13.34 11.96 -1.43
C GLY A 64 13.98 10.59 -1.16
N LYS A 65 13.19 9.52 -0.98
CA LYS A 65 13.71 8.15 -0.74
C LYS A 65 13.72 7.26 -1.98
N SER A 66 13.30 7.78 -3.14
CA SER A 66 13.30 7.05 -4.40
C SER A 66 14.71 6.66 -4.86
N SER A 67 15.72 7.51 -4.63
CA SER A 67 17.10 7.19 -5.00
C SER A 67 17.63 5.99 -4.20
N MET A 68 17.29 5.88 -2.91
CA MET A 68 17.68 4.72 -2.09
C MET A 68 17.05 3.41 -2.58
N TRP A 69 15.91 3.45 -3.28
CA TRP A 69 15.32 2.25 -3.89
C TRP A 69 16.16 1.75 -5.07
N LEU A 70 16.83 2.67 -5.76
CA LEU A 70 17.64 2.38 -6.94
C LEU A 70 19.11 2.09 -6.60
N ASP A 71 19.48 2.15 -5.31
CA ASP A 71 20.82 1.95 -4.80
C ASP A 71 20.90 0.70 -3.91
N SER A 72 22.09 0.32 -3.46
CA SER A 72 22.31 -0.86 -2.59
C SER A 72 21.64 -0.76 -1.21
N ASP A 73 21.21 0.45 -0.81
CA ASP A 73 20.61 0.72 0.51
C ASP A 73 19.10 0.46 0.58
N PHE A 74 18.51 -0.19 -0.43
CA PHE A 74 17.07 -0.43 -0.50
C PHE A 74 16.50 -1.22 0.69
N VAL A 75 17.31 -2.00 1.41
CA VAL A 75 16.89 -2.77 2.60
C VAL A 75 16.37 -1.83 3.70
N ASN A 76 16.92 -0.62 3.81
CA ASN A 76 16.45 0.42 4.73
C ASN A 76 15.03 0.90 4.41
N LEU A 77 14.46 0.48 3.27
CA LEU A 77 13.09 0.77 2.90
C LEU A 77 12.06 -0.21 3.46
N ALA A 78 12.47 -1.38 3.98
CA ALA A 78 11.54 -2.46 4.33
C ALA A 78 10.46 -2.08 5.36
N ASN A 79 10.83 -1.32 6.40
CA ASN A 79 9.88 -0.84 7.40
C ASN A 79 9.19 0.45 6.93
N ARG A 80 7.85 0.44 6.92
CA ARG A 80 6.98 1.56 6.51
C ARG A 80 5.85 1.83 7.55
N SER A 81 6.05 1.46 8.81
CA SER A 81 5.08 1.71 9.89
C SER A 81 4.66 3.17 9.98
N ASP A 82 5.61 4.09 9.79
CA ASP A 82 5.45 5.52 10.06
C ASP A 82 4.91 6.29 8.85
N LEU A 83 4.58 5.58 7.77
CA LEU A 83 4.01 6.21 6.58
C LEU A 83 2.57 6.65 6.85
N GLY A 84 2.32 7.96 6.81
CA GLY A 84 0.98 8.52 6.91
C GLY A 84 0.13 8.23 5.66
N LEU A 85 -0.74 7.22 5.76
CA LEU A 85 -1.81 6.95 4.80
C LEU A 85 -3.17 7.15 5.47
N SER A 86 -4.11 7.75 4.74
CA SER A 86 -5.53 7.79 5.09
C SER A 86 -6.30 6.83 4.19
N SER A 87 -7.29 6.13 4.74
CA SER A 87 -8.22 5.29 3.98
C SER A 87 -9.65 5.80 4.11
N GLN A 88 -10.43 5.60 3.07
CA GLN A 88 -11.87 5.81 3.07
C GLN A 88 -12.52 4.76 2.15
N PRO A 89 -13.75 4.30 2.45
CA PRO A 89 -14.53 3.53 1.48
C PRO A 89 -14.69 4.32 0.17
N GLU A 90 -14.74 3.60 -0.95
CA GLU A 90 -15.07 4.15 -2.28
C GLU A 90 -16.59 4.10 -2.55
#